data_AF-A0A9D4ZJN7-F1
#
_entry.id   AF-A0A9D4ZJN7-F1
#
_cell.length_a   1.000
_cell.length_b   1.000
_cell.length_c   1.000
_cell.angle_alpha   90.00
_cell.angle_beta   90.00
_cell.angle_gamma   90.00
#
_symmetry.space_group_name_H-M   'P 1'
#
loop_
_entity.id
_entity.type
_entity.pdbx_description
1 polymer ?
#
loop_
_entity_poly.entity_id
_entity_poly.type
_entity_poly.pdbx_seq_one_letter_code
_entity_poly.pdbx_strand_id
1 'polypeptide(L)'
;MGISKIVDVLGIDQSELEEAFQDVMHNHRIASRLQKIALALRTEHGGGICTLKRIPDYAELKRELENLPGYSRNAARTFLREMRSVWPGAHPDFGMRTRNTAKHSHLLSSSKDGPDATSNLVEMGQDAGLDVRDLELALLELSYQHARHYRNCPGGRECEFARVTPCGLVVE
;
A
#
# COMPACT_ATOMS: atom_id res chain seq x y z
N MET A 1 15.54 -9.18 -22.51
CA MET A 1 15.99 -9.53 -21.15
C MET A 1 14.83 -10.19 -20.41
N GLY A 2 14.99 -11.44 -19.97
CA GLY A 2 13.94 -12.17 -19.25
C GLY A 2 14.09 -12.02 -17.75
N ILE A 3 13.62 -10.92 -17.17
CA ILE A 3 13.49 -10.80 -15.71
C ILE A 3 12.29 -11.68 -15.31
N SER A 4 12.56 -12.80 -14.65
CA SER A 4 11.54 -13.73 -14.14
C SER A 4 11.35 -13.59 -12.63
N LYS A 5 12.39 -13.13 -11.93
CA LYS A 5 12.45 -12.89 -10.49
C LYS A 5 13.15 -11.57 -10.22
N ILE A 6 12.83 -10.97 -9.07
CA ILE A 6 13.47 -9.72 -8.63
C ILE A 6 15.00 -9.85 -8.48
N VAL A 7 15.52 -11.04 -8.17
CA VAL A 7 16.97 -11.28 -8.08
C VAL A 7 17.69 -11.28 -9.42
N ASP A 8 16.98 -11.47 -10.54
CA ASP A 8 17.58 -11.44 -11.88
C ASP A 8 18.12 -10.04 -12.20
N VAL A 9 17.58 -9.01 -11.54
CA VAL A 9 18.04 -7.61 -11.62
C VAL A 9 19.51 -7.45 -11.20
N LEU A 10 20.05 -8.36 -10.39
CA LEU A 10 21.46 -8.30 -9.95
C LEU A 10 22.45 -8.64 -11.07
N GLY A 11 21.99 -9.22 -12.18
CA GLY A 11 22.79 -9.45 -13.38
C GLY A 11 22.68 -8.33 -14.42
N ILE A 12 21.95 -7.25 -14.11
CA ILE A 12 21.69 -6.14 -15.01
C ILE A 12 22.43 -4.90 -14.49
N ASP A 13 23.15 -4.23 -15.39
CA ASP A 13 23.88 -3.03 -15.05
C ASP A 13 22.94 -1.88 -14.68
N GLN A 14 23.42 -0.99 -13.81
CA GLN A 14 22.63 0.13 -13.29
C GLN A 14 22.12 1.05 -14.42
N SER A 15 22.93 1.28 -15.46
CA SER A 15 22.52 2.07 -16.64
C SER A 15 21.42 1.41 -17.46
N GLU A 16 21.47 0.09 -17.62
CA GLU A 16 20.43 -0.67 -18.34
C GLU A 16 19.09 -0.65 -17.58
N LEU A 17 19.15 -0.71 -16.24
CA LEU A 17 17.95 -0.55 -15.41
C LEU A 17 17.38 0.86 -15.47
N GLU A 18 18.22 1.88 -15.52
CA GLU A 18 17.79 3.27 -15.67
C GLU A 18 17.13 3.54 -17.01
N GLU A 19 17.64 2.94 -18.08
CA GLU A 19 17.03 2.97 -19.41
C GLU A 19 15.67 2.28 -19.41
N ALA A 20 15.53 1.14 -18.73
CA ALA A 20 14.24 0.46 -18.56
C ALA A 20 13.20 1.31 -17.79
N PHE A 21 13.65 2.28 -17.00
CA PHE A 21 12.81 3.22 -16.27
C PHE A 21 12.86 4.65 -16.83
N GLN A 22 13.27 4.85 -18.09
CA GLN A 22 13.51 6.19 -18.67
C GLN A 22 12.31 7.14 -18.58
N ASP A 23 11.08 6.61 -18.63
CA ASP A 23 9.84 7.41 -18.54
C ASP A 23 9.41 7.69 -17.09
N VAL A 24 10.17 7.23 -16.09
CA VAL A 24 9.85 7.36 -14.68
C VAL A 24 10.74 8.40 -14.02
N MET A 25 10.12 9.37 -13.35
CA MET A 25 10.85 10.35 -12.53
C MET A 25 11.73 9.64 -11.48
N HIS A 26 12.98 10.10 -11.35
CA HIS A 26 13.98 9.54 -10.44
C HIS A 26 14.38 8.07 -10.75
N ASN A 27 14.41 7.68 -12.03
CA ASN A 27 14.83 6.36 -12.50
C ASN A 27 16.10 5.79 -11.81
N HIS A 28 17.15 6.60 -11.64
CA HIS A 28 18.38 6.21 -10.93
C HIS A 28 18.12 5.72 -9.49
N ARG A 29 17.29 6.44 -8.75
CA ARG A 29 16.92 6.07 -7.37
C ARG A 29 16.09 4.78 -7.35
N ILE A 30 15.21 4.60 -8.33
CA ILE A 30 14.35 3.41 -8.43
C ILE A 30 15.21 2.19 -8.77
N ALA A 31 16.09 2.29 -9.77
CA ALA A 31 17.02 1.23 -10.15
C ALA A 31 17.93 0.82 -8.98
N SER A 32 18.56 1.80 -8.31
CA SER A 32 19.39 1.55 -7.13
C SER A 32 18.61 0.88 -5.99
N ARG A 33 17.35 1.30 -5.77
CA ARG A 33 16.48 0.72 -4.74
C ARG A 33 16.12 -0.72 -5.07
N LEU A 34 15.83 -1.02 -6.34
CA LEU A 34 15.51 -2.36 -6.80
C LEU A 34 16.71 -3.31 -6.65
N GLN A 35 17.92 -2.87 -7.00
CA GLN A 35 19.14 -3.64 -6.77
C GLN A 35 19.39 -3.94 -5.29
N LYS A 36 19.15 -2.97 -4.39
CA LYS A 36 19.27 -3.18 -2.93
C LYS A 36 18.30 -4.26 -2.42
N ILE A 37 17.04 -4.19 -2.84
CA ILE A 37 16.02 -5.19 -2.47
C ILE A 37 16.43 -6.56 -3.01
N ALA A 38 16.83 -6.63 -4.28
CA ALA A 38 17.24 -7.86 -4.92
C ALA A 38 18.43 -8.50 -4.18
N LEU A 39 19.43 -7.70 -3.79
CA LEU A 39 20.60 -8.16 -3.07
C LEU A 39 20.20 -8.74 -1.71
N ALA A 40 19.40 -8.01 -0.93
CA ALA A 40 18.91 -8.47 0.37
C ALA A 40 18.12 -9.78 0.25
N LEU A 41 17.24 -9.89 -0.76
CA LEU A 41 16.48 -11.11 -0.99
C LEU A 41 17.38 -12.29 -1.34
N ARG A 42 18.44 -12.07 -2.12
CA ARG A 42 19.43 -13.12 -2.44
C ARG A 42 20.20 -13.57 -1.21
N THR A 43 20.65 -12.64 -0.37
CA THR A 43 21.52 -12.94 0.78
C THR A 43 20.76 -13.54 1.95
N GLU A 44 19.55 -13.05 2.24
CA GLU A 44 18.84 -13.35 3.49
C GLU A 44 17.59 -14.21 3.28
N HIS A 45 17.09 -14.28 2.05
CA HIS A 45 15.76 -14.85 1.75
C HIS A 45 15.77 -15.86 0.60
N GLY A 46 16.91 -16.52 0.33
CA GLY A 46 17.01 -17.56 -0.71
C GLY A 46 16.63 -17.09 -2.12
N GLY A 47 16.73 -15.78 -2.35
CA GLY A 47 16.39 -15.13 -3.61
C GLY A 47 14.90 -14.88 -3.84
N GLY A 48 14.05 -15.00 -2.82
CA GLY A 48 12.61 -14.78 -2.99
C GLY A 48 11.92 -14.27 -1.73
N ILE A 49 11.07 -13.26 -1.92
CA ILE A 49 10.21 -12.71 -0.86
C ILE A 49 9.22 -13.76 -0.32
N CYS A 50 8.94 -14.81 -1.10
CA CYS A 50 8.06 -15.92 -0.71
C CYS A 50 8.55 -16.67 0.54
N THR A 51 9.83 -16.59 0.90
CA THR A 51 10.32 -17.19 2.16
C THR A 51 9.69 -16.54 3.39
N LEU A 52 9.25 -15.28 3.29
CA LEU A 52 8.55 -14.57 4.36
C LEU A 52 7.11 -15.07 4.58
N LYS A 53 6.51 -15.80 3.62
CA LYS A 53 5.15 -16.38 3.75
C LYS A 53 4.99 -17.29 4.95
N ARG A 54 6.09 -17.84 5.47
CA ARG A 54 6.10 -18.73 6.63
C ARG A 54 5.83 -18.01 7.95
N ILE A 55 5.90 -16.68 7.96
CA ILE A 55 5.67 -15.85 9.15
C ILE A 55 4.15 -15.65 9.28
N PRO A 56 3.49 -16.23 10.30
CA PRO A 56 2.04 -16.12 10.47
C PRO A 56 1.64 -14.81 11.15
N ASP A 57 2.51 -14.25 11.99
CA ASP A 57 2.24 -13.01 12.71
C ASP A 57 2.39 -11.79 11.80
N TYR A 58 1.34 -10.98 11.70
CA TYR A 58 1.32 -9.82 10.83
C TYR A 58 2.34 -8.75 11.25
N ALA A 59 2.52 -8.52 12.56
CA ALA A 59 3.42 -7.49 13.06
C ALA A 59 4.89 -7.86 12.77
N GLU A 60 5.25 -9.13 12.96
CA GLU A 60 6.53 -9.70 12.59
C GLU A 60 6.75 -9.66 11.08
N LEU A 61 5.79 -10.14 10.28
CA LEU A 61 5.88 -10.10 8.82
C LEU A 61 6.09 -8.67 8.30
N LYS A 62 5.33 -7.72 8.84
CA LYS A 62 5.47 -6.30 8.52
C LYS A 62 6.85 -5.77 8.91
N ARG A 63 7.34 -6.10 10.09
CA ARG A 63 8.67 -5.68 10.55
C ARG A 63 9.77 -6.22 9.65
N GLU A 64 9.72 -7.50 9.28
CA GLU A 64 10.69 -8.10 8.36
C GLU A 64 10.69 -7.39 6.99
N LEU A 65 9.51 -7.11 6.44
CA LEU A 65 9.38 -6.35 5.19
C LEU A 65 9.89 -4.90 5.31
N GLU A 66 9.67 -4.24 6.45
CA GLU A 66 10.14 -2.87 6.72
C GLU A 66 11.66 -2.81 6.93
N ASN A 67 12.28 -3.91 7.36
CA ASN A 67 13.72 -4.01 7.56
C ASN A 67 14.50 -4.34 6.28
N LEU A 68 13.82 -4.78 5.22
CA LEU A 68 14.46 -5.06 3.94
C LEU A 68 15.13 -3.80 3.38
N PRO A 69 16.44 -3.82 3.10
CA PRO A 69 17.16 -2.71 2.49
C PRO A 69 16.51 -2.25 1.18
N GLY A 70 16.20 -0.96 1.10
CA GLY A 70 15.50 -0.39 -0.05
C GLY A 70 13.99 -0.61 -0.03
N TYR A 71 13.40 -1.27 0.96
CA TYR A 71 11.96 -1.28 1.17
C TYR A 71 11.57 -0.12 2.11
N SER A 72 10.54 0.63 1.74
CA SER A 72 10.02 1.71 2.58
C SER A 72 8.81 1.23 3.35
N ARG A 73 8.52 1.84 4.51
CA ARG A 73 7.30 1.52 5.29
C ARG A 73 6.03 1.58 4.43
N ASN A 74 5.92 2.56 3.55
CA ASN A 74 4.79 2.65 2.63
C ASN A 74 4.77 1.51 1.60
N ALA A 75 5.93 1.10 1.07
CA ALA A 75 5.99 -0.05 0.17
C ALA A 75 5.62 -1.36 0.88
N ALA A 76 6.08 -1.57 2.11
CA ALA A 76 5.67 -2.70 2.95
C ALA A 76 4.15 -2.74 3.16
N ARG A 77 3.55 -1.60 3.51
CA ARG A 77 2.10 -1.49 3.68
C ARG A 77 1.33 -1.78 2.40
N THR A 78 1.74 -1.18 1.28
CA THR A 78 1.13 -1.43 -0.03
C THR A 78 1.25 -2.89 -0.43
N PHE A 79 2.44 -3.48 -0.30
CA PHE A 79 2.65 -4.90 -0.59
C PHE A 79 1.74 -5.78 0.26
N LEU A 80 1.70 -5.59 1.57
CA LEU A 80 0.85 -6.37 2.47
C LEU A 80 -0.65 -6.22 2.14
N ARG A 81 -1.09 -5.03 1.71
CA ARG A 81 -2.45 -4.82 1.22
C ARG A 81 -2.73 -5.69 -0.01
N GLU A 82 -1.84 -5.68 -1.00
CA GLU A 82 -2.02 -6.49 -2.22
C GLU A 82 -1.97 -7.99 -1.93
N MET A 83 -1.19 -8.40 -0.92
CA MET A 83 -1.09 -9.79 -0.48
C MET A 83 -2.22 -10.22 0.47
N ARG A 84 -3.17 -9.33 0.81
CA ARG A 84 -4.38 -9.69 1.57
C ARG A 84 -5.06 -10.88 0.88
N SER A 85 -5.47 -11.87 1.65
CA SER A 85 -6.09 -13.13 1.20
C SER A 85 -5.18 -14.10 0.42
N VAL A 86 -3.99 -13.69 -0.01
CA VAL A 86 -3.00 -14.55 -0.68
C VAL A 86 -1.95 -15.06 0.29
N TRP A 87 -1.55 -14.23 1.25
CA TRP A 87 -0.58 -14.58 2.29
C TRP A 87 -1.29 -14.74 3.63
N PRO A 88 -1.21 -15.91 4.27
CA PRO A 88 -1.91 -16.14 5.54
C PRO A 88 -1.57 -15.13 6.63
N GLY A 89 -0.34 -14.59 6.69
CA GLY A 89 0.02 -13.54 7.67
C GLY A 89 -0.32 -12.10 7.24
N ALA A 90 -0.84 -11.88 6.02
CA ALA A 90 -1.11 -10.54 5.49
C ALA A 90 -2.52 -10.06 5.87
N HIS A 91 -2.65 -9.56 7.08
CA HIS A 91 -3.87 -8.95 7.61
C HIS A 91 -3.70 -7.46 7.92
N PRO A 92 -3.37 -6.61 6.92
CA PRO A 92 -3.21 -5.20 7.18
C PRO A 92 -4.54 -4.52 7.49
N ASP A 93 -4.54 -3.68 8.51
CA ASP A 93 -5.61 -2.71 8.75
C ASP A 93 -5.75 -1.75 7.56
N PHE A 94 -6.98 -1.28 7.33
CA PHE A 94 -7.24 -0.23 6.34
C PHE A 94 -6.48 1.05 6.69
N GLY A 95 -5.89 1.69 5.68
CA GLY A 95 -5.19 2.97 5.86
C GLY A 95 -6.09 4.09 6.40
N MET A 96 -5.50 5.10 7.03
CA MET A 96 -6.22 6.27 7.55
C MET A 96 -7.13 6.93 6.50
N ARG A 97 -6.62 7.11 5.28
CA ARG A 97 -7.39 7.68 4.16
C ARG A 97 -8.62 6.83 3.83
N THR A 98 -8.46 5.51 3.75
CA THR A 98 -9.56 4.57 3.52
C THR A 98 -10.61 4.66 4.61
N ARG A 99 -10.18 4.63 5.89
CA ARG A 99 -11.10 4.74 7.03
C ARG A 99 -11.89 6.06 7.02
N ASN A 100 -11.22 7.17 6.75
CA ASN A 100 -11.88 8.47 6.66
C ASN A 100 -12.89 8.52 5.50
N THR A 101 -12.56 7.89 4.37
CA THR A 101 -13.50 7.76 3.24
C THR A 101 -14.73 6.96 3.65
N ALA A 102 -14.52 5.79 4.27
CA ALA A 102 -15.61 4.93 4.69
C ALA A 102 -16.51 5.61 5.73
N LYS A 103 -15.93 6.36 6.68
CA LYS A 103 -16.69 7.20 7.63
C LYS A 103 -17.48 8.29 6.90
N HIS A 104 -16.86 8.99 5.96
CA HIS A 104 -17.51 10.04 5.18
C HIS A 104 -18.67 9.51 4.32
N SER A 105 -18.53 8.30 3.78
CA SER A 105 -19.58 7.61 3.03
C SER A 105 -20.57 6.85 3.92
N HIS A 106 -20.51 7.02 5.24
CA HIS A 106 -21.35 6.34 6.24
C HIS A 106 -21.30 4.80 6.20
N LEU A 107 -20.27 4.22 5.59
CA LEU A 107 -19.97 2.79 5.64
C LEU A 107 -19.38 2.39 6.99
N LEU A 108 -18.75 3.34 7.68
CA LEU A 108 -18.32 3.21 9.07
C LEU A 108 -19.00 4.25 9.95
N SER A 109 -19.26 3.87 11.19
CA SER A 109 -19.69 4.82 12.23
C SER A 109 -18.56 5.82 12.54
N SER A 110 -18.89 7.10 12.61
CA SER A 110 -17.95 8.16 12.95
C SER A 110 -17.42 8.06 14.39
N SER A 111 -18.16 7.41 15.30
CA SER A 111 -17.81 7.29 16.72
C SER A 111 -16.92 6.09 17.07
N LYS A 112 -16.59 5.22 16.09
CA LYS A 112 -15.74 4.06 16.30
C LYS A 112 -14.38 4.28 15.63
N ASP A 113 -13.32 4.08 16.40
CA ASP A 113 -11.93 4.06 15.94
C ASP A 113 -11.24 2.76 16.40
N GLY A 114 -10.21 2.35 15.67
CA GLY A 114 -9.41 1.16 15.96
C GLY A 114 -9.59 0.01 14.95
N PRO A 115 -8.85 -1.09 15.13
CA PRO A 115 -8.88 -2.26 14.23
C PRO A 115 -10.29 -2.87 14.12
N ASP A 116 -10.96 -3.05 15.25
CA ASP A 116 -12.33 -3.59 15.36
C ASP A 116 -13.38 -2.71 14.66
N ALA A 117 -13.12 -1.41 14.54
CA ALA A 117 -14.01 -0.50 13.82
C ALA A 117 -14.05 -0.80 12.33
N THR A 118 -13.04 -1.50 11.79
CA THR A 118 -12.93 -1.80 10.36
C THR A 118 -13.28 -3.24 9.98
N SER A 119 -13.49 -4.14 10.95
CA SER A 119 -13.97 -5.51 10.71
C SER A 119 -15.27 -5.51 9.90
N ASN A 120 -16.16 -4.55 10.16
CA ASN A 120 -17.40 -4.37 9.41
C ASN A 120 -17.17 -4.08 7.91
N LEU A 121 -16.07 -3.42 7.51
CA LEU A 121 -15.78 -3.21 6.08
C LEU A 121 -15.32 -4.50 5.40
N VAL A 122 -14.59 -5.35 6.12
CA VAL A 122 -14.19 -6.66 5.60
C VAL A 122 -15.43 -7.51 5.35
N GLU A 123 -16.32 -7.60 6.35
CA GLU A 123 -17.58 -8.32 6.25
C GLU A 123 -18.48 -7.78 5.13
N MET A 124 -18.66 -6.46 5.03
CA MET A 124 -19.43 -5.84 3.94
C MET A 124 -18.87 -6.19 2.56
N GLY A 125 -17.55 -6.16 2.41
CA GLY A 125 -16.90 -6.56 1.15
C GLY A 125 -17.19 -8.01 0.81
N GLN A 126 -17.07 -8.91 1.80
CA GLN A 126 -17.34 -10.34 1.63
C GLN A 126 -18.81 -10.62 1.30
N ASP A 127 -19.75 -10.00 2.02
CA ASP A 127 -21.19 -10.15 1.79
C ASP A 127 -21.61 -9.63 0.40
N ALA A 128 -20.94 -8.59 -0.09
CA ALA A 128 -21.12 -8.06 -1.45
C ALA A 128 -20.42 -8.90 -2.53
N GLY A 129 -19.69 -9.96 -2.17
CA GLY A 129 -18.90 -10.78 -3.09
C GLY A 129 -17.70 -10.03 -3.70
N LEU A 130 -17.22 -8.98 -3.03
CA LEU A 130 -16.10 -8.16 -3.47
C LEU A 130 -14.80 -8.60 -2.82
N ASP A 131 -13.70 -8.46 -3.54
CA ASP A 131 -12.38 -8.50 -2.92
C ASP A 131 -12.21 -7.27 -2.02
N VAL A 132 -11.82 -7.50 -0.77
CA VAL A 132 -11.57 -6.44 0.22
C VAL A 132 -10.46 -5.48 -0.25
N ARG A 133 -9.54 -5.96 -1.11
CA ARG A 133 -8.52 -5.12 -1.77
C ARG A 133 -9.16 -4.13 -2.73
N ASP A 134 -10.13 -4.57 -3.53
CA ASP A 134 -10.85 -3.71 -4.47
C ASP A 134 -11.71 -2.69 -3.74
N LEU A 135 -12.34 -3.07 -2.64
CA LEU A 135 -13.05 -2.13 -1.76
C LEU A 135 -12.10 -1.06 -1.21
N GLU A 136 -10.92 -1.44 -0.71
CA GLU A 136 -9.93 -0.48 -0.21
C GLU A 136 -9.43 0.45 -1.32
N LEU A 137 -9.16 -0.07 -2.51
CA LEU A 137 -8.74 0.72 -3.67
C LEU A 137 -9.83 1.69 -4.12
N ALA A 138 -11.09 1.25 -4.18
CA ALA A 138 -12.23 2.09 -4.55
C ALA A 138 -12.41 3.26 -3.56
N LEU A 139 -12.27 3.00 -2.26
CA LEU A 139 -12.32 4.04 -1.23
C LEU A 139 -11.11 4.99 -1.31
N LEU A 140 -9.92 4.49 -1.60
CA LEU A 140 -8.74 5.34 -1.83
C LEU A 140 -8.93 6.24 -3.05
N GLU A 141 -9.41 5.70 -4.16
CA GLU A 141 -9.68 6.46 -5.37
C GLU A 141 -10.76 7.52 -5.12
N LEU A 142 -11.86 7.14 -4.47
CA LEU A 142 -12.90 8.08 -4.05
C LEU A 142 -12.33 9.20 -3.19
N SER A 143 -11.41 8.90 -2.27
CA SER A 143 -10.72 9.93 -1.47
C SER A 143 -9.90 10.90 -2.32
N TYR A 144 -9.15 10.41 -3.31
CA TYR A 144 -8.32 11.27 -4.16
C TYR A 144 -9.17 12.16 -5.05
N GLN A 145 -10.21 11.61 -5.66
CA GLN A 145 -11.16 12.39 -6.47
C GLN A 145 -11.90 13.40 -5.60
N HIS A 146 -12.33 13.00 -4.41
CA HIS A 146 -12.97 13.90 -3.47
C HIS A 146 -12.04 15.04 -3.03
N ALA A 147 -10.77 14.75 -2.70
CA ALA A 147 -9.82 15.77 -2.29
C ALA A 147 -9.59 16.85 -3.37
N ARG A 148 -9.71 16.51 -4.65
CA ARG A 148 -9.64 17.46 -5.76
C ARG A 148 -10.91 18.31 -5.91
N HIS A 149 -12.04 17.82 -5.45
CA HIS A 149 -13.36 18.43 -5.63
C HIS A 149 -14.10 18.73 -4.32
N TYR A 150 -13.39 18.80 -3.19
CA TYR A 150 -14.01 18.89 -1.84
C TYR A 150 -14.90 20.12 -1.67
N ARG A 151 -14.62 21.22 -2.41
CA ARG A 151 -15.44 22.44 -2.41
C ARG A 151 -16.85 22.21 -2.93
N ASN A 152 -17.06 21.16 -3.71
CA ASN A 152 -18.36 20.75 -4.24
C ASN A 152 -19.01 19.65 -3.40
N CYS A 153 -18.40 19.27 -2.27
CA CYS A 153 -18.99 18.28 -1.36
C CYS A 153 -20.28 18.84 -0.75
N PRO A 154 -21.42 18.13 -0.84
CA PRO A 154 -22.66 18.51 -0.16
C PRO A 154 -22.50 18.64 1.36
N GLY A 155 -21.52 17.94 1.95
CA GLY A 155 -21.18 18.02 3.37
C GLY A 155 -20.44 19.30 3.78
N GLY A 156 -20.03 20.16 2.84
CA GLY A 156 -19.43 21.46 3.12
C GLY A 156 -18.27 21.40 4.12
N ARG A 157 -18.30 22.25 5.16
CA ARG A 157 -17.26 22.32 6.23
C ARG A 157 -17.31 21.14 7.20
N GLU A 158 -18.40 20.38 7.23
CA GLU A 158 -18.54 19.17 8.05
C GLU A 158 -18.03 17.92 7.31
N CYS A 159 -17.52 18.08 6.09
CA CYS A 159 -16.84 16.99 5.39
C CYS A 159 -15.59 16.55 6.18
N GLU A 160 -15.53 15.27 6.54
CA GLU A 160 -14.41 14.65 7.27
C GLU A 160 -13.06 14.91 6.57
N PHE A 161 -13.04 14.98 5.23
CA PHE A 161 -11.85 15.34 4.45
C PHE A 161 -11.45 16.81 4.53
N ALA A 162 -12.39 17.73 4.74
CA ALA A 162 -12.10 19.14 4.95
C ALA A 162 -11.61 19.42 6.38
N ARG A 163 -12.00 18.56 7.34
CA ARG A 163 -11.56 18.61 8.74
C ARG A 163 -10.15 18.04 8.95
N VAL A 164 -9.76 17.05 8.16
CA VAL A 164 -8.36 16.62 8.11
C VAL A 164 -7.59 17.67 7.32
N THR A 165 -6.94 18.61 8.03
CA THR A 165 -5.97 19.54 7.48
C THR A 165 -5.13 18.81 6.43
N PRO A 166 -4.99 19.34 5.20
CA PRO A 166 -4.22 18.65 4.17
C PRO A 166 -2.81 18.50 4.72
N CYS A 167 -2.44 17.27 5.06
CA CYS A 167 -1.06 16.93 5.32
C CYS A 167 -0.32 17.10 3.99
N GLY A 168 0.18 18.31 3.74
CA GLY A 168 1.24 18.61 2.79
C GLY A 168 0.91 18.44 1.31
N LEU A 169 -0.29 18.80 0.83
CA LEU A 169 -0.42 19.19 -0.58
C LEU A 169 -0.19 20.70 -0.68
N VAL A 170 1.08 21.09 -0.72
CA VAL A 170 1.47 22.32 -1.39
C VAL A 170 1.15 22.08 -2.86
N VAL A 171 0.07 22.70 -3.32
CA VAL A 171 -0.19 22.89 -4.74
C VAL A 171 0.43 24.25 -5.02
N GLU A 172 1.53 24.27 -5.77
CA GLU A 172 1.98 25.49 -6.46
C GLU A 172 0.92 25.94 -7.47
#